data_AF-A0A166N020-F1
#
_entry.id   AF-A0A166N020-F1
#
_cell.length_a   1.000
_cell.length_b   1.000
_cell.length_c   1.000
_cell.angle_alpha   90.00
_cell.angle_beta   90.00
_cell.angle_gamma   90.00
#
_symmetry.space_group_name_H-M   'P 1'
#
loop_
_entity.id
_entity.type
_entity.pdbx_description
1 polymer ?
#
loop_
_entity_poly.entity_id
_entity_poly.type
_entity_poly.pdbx_seq_one_letter_code
_entity_poly.pdbx_strand_id
1 'polypeptide(L)' 'VEDAAAPFDHPDGDIILRASDSVDFRVFKLFLSFASPFFRQLFSLPQLPVLDRV' A
#
# COMPACT_ATOMS: atom_id res chain seq x y z
N VAL A 1 12.94 2.96 8.55
CA VAL A 1 11.60 3.14 7.96
C VAL A 1 11.03 4.39 8.55
N GLU A 2 10.76 5.37 7.71
CA GLU A 2 10.15 6.65 8.09
C GLU A 2 8.87 6.84 7.27
N ASP A 3 7.83 7.44 7.86
CA ASP A 3 6.62 7.82 7.11
C ASP A 3 6.93 9.07 6.25
N ALA A 4 6.41 9.09 5.01
CA ALA A 4 6.44 10.26 4.15
C ALA A 4 5.63 11.41 4.79
N ALA A 5 5.97 12.66 4.47
CA ALA A 5 5.16 13.80 4.90
C ALA A 5 3.84 13.92 4.12
N ALA A 6 2.95 14.80 4.60
CA ALA A 6 1.74 15.19 3.89
C ALA A 6 2.00 15.49 2.40
N PRO A 7 1.15 15.00 1.48
CA PRO A 7 -0.17 14.38 1.73
C PRO A 7 -0.15 12.84 1.89
N PHE A 8 1.01 12.22 2.08
CA PHE A 8 1.18 10.74 2.04
C PHE A 8 1.36 10.10 3.43
N ASP A 9 0.99 10.82 4.50
CA ASP A 9 0.94 10.38 5.89
C ASP A 9 -0.48 10.11 6.40
N HIS A 10 -1.49 10.11 5.52
CA HIS A 10 -2.89 10.03 5.95
C HIS A 10 -3.17 8.72 6.70
N PRO A 11 -3.76 8.77 7.92
CA PRO A 11 -3.95 7.58 8.77
C PRO A 11 -4.88 6.54 8.15
N ASP A 12 -5.83 6.97 7.32
CA ASP A 12 -6.78 6.08 6.64
C ASP A 12 -6.24 5.39 5.38
N GLY A 13 -4.98 5.65 4.99
CA GLY A 13 -4.36 4.95 3.86
C GLY A 13 -4.36 3.43 4.06
N ASP A 14 -4.91 2.70 3.10
CA ASP A 14 -5.15 1.24 3.19
C ASP A 14 -4.04 0.40 2.52
N ILE A 15 -2.99 1.06 2.03
CA ILE A 15 -1.76 0.44 1.54
C ILE A 15 -0.55 1.35 1.76
N ILE A 16 0.60 0.73 2.04
CA ILE A 16 1.90 1.38 2.11
C ILE A 16 2.71 1.02 0.88
N LEU A 17 3.14 2.02 0.12
CA LEU A 17 4.19 1.87 -0.87
C LEU A 17 5.51 2.27 -0.22
N ARG A 18 6.44 1.33 -0.08
CA ARG A 18 7.76 1.57 0.50
C ARG A 18 8.79 1.81 -0.60
N ALA A 19 9.43 2.97 -0.57
CA ALA A 19 10.55 3.29 -1.45
C ALA A 19 11.84 2.58 -0.98
N SER A 20 12.84 2.50 -1.88
CA SER A 20 14.10 1.80 -1.62
C SER A 20 14.94 2.41 -0.50
N ASP A 21 14.75 3.70 -0.23
CA ASP A 21 15.35 4.46 0.88
C ASP A 21 14.59 4.28 2.20
N SER A 22 13.64 3.35 2.26
CA SER A 22 12.82 3.05 3.44
C SER A 22 11.84 4.14 3.85
N VAL A 23 11.40 4.98 2.90
CA VAL A 23 10.27 5.90 3.11
C VAL A 23 8.95 5.22 2.77
N ASP A 24 7.98 5.32 3.68
CA ASP A 24 6.64 4.74 3.58
C ASP A 24 5.61 5.77 3.14
N PHE A 25 4.95 5.53 2.01
CA PHE A 25 3.88 6.36 1.50
C PHE A 25 2.55 5.67 1.76
N ARG A 26 1.70 6.27 2.61
CA ARG A 26 0.35 5.80 2.89
C ARG A 26 -0.60 6.34 1.82
N VAL A 27 -1.20 5.44 1.06
CA VAL A 27 -2.09 5.78 -0.06
C VAL A 27 -3.32 4.89 -0.05
N PHE A 28 -4.27 5.18 -0.94
CA PHE A 28 -5.49 4.38 -1.08
C PHE A 28 -5.43 3.48 -2.31
N LYS A 29 -5.68 2.18 -2.13
CA LYS A 29 -5.81 1.17 -3.20
C LYS A 29 -6.81 1.58 -4.25
N LEU A 30 -7.89 2.29 -3.86
CA LEU A 30 -8.89 2.80 -4.78
C LEU A 30 -8.28 3.70 -5.85
N PHE A 31 -7.47 4.69 -5.46
CA PHE A 31 -6.83 5.61 -6.40
C PHE A 31 -5.80 4.89 -7.26
N LEU A 32 -4.99 4.01 -6.68
CA LEU A 32 -4.02 3.21 -7.45
C LEU A 32 -4.70 2.29 -8.47
N SER A 33 -5.81 1.63 -8.10
CA SER A 33 -6.60 0.77 -9.00
C SER A 33 -7.30 1.55 -10.10
N PHE A 34 -7.73 2.78 -9.79
CA PHE A 34 -8.33 3.68 -10.76
C PHE A 34 -7.29 4.14 -11.79
N ALA A 35 -6.11 4.55 -11.33
CA ALA A 35 -5.05 5.08 -12.18
C ALA A 35 -4.26 4.00 -12.96
N SER A 36 -4.23 2.75 -12.47
CA SER A 36 -3.39 1.69 -13.03
C SER A 36 -4.08 0.33 -13.07
N PRO A 37 -4.27 -0.27 -14.27
CA PRO A 37 -4.78 -1.63 -14.41
C PRO A 37 -3.91 -2.68 -13.71
N PHE A 38 -2.59 -2.44 -13.62
CA PHE A 38 -1.67 -3.33 -12.93
C PHE A 38 -2.01 -3.43 -11.44
N PHE A 39 -2.17 -2.29 -10.76
CA PHE A 39 -2.52 -2.28 -9.34
C PHE A 39 -3.92 -2.85 -9.09
N ARG A 40 -4.87 -2.58 -9.98
CA ARG A 40 -6.21 -3.19 -9.92
C ARG A 40 -6.14 -4.72 -9.94
N GLN A 41 -5.34 -5.27 -10.84
CA GLN A 41 -5.15 -6.72 -10.93
C GLN A 41 -4.42 -7.25 -9.69
N LEU A 42 -3.33 -6.60 -9.28
CA LEU A 42 -2.55 -7.00 -8.11
C LEU A 42 -3.40 -7.11 -6.84
N PHE A 43 -4.29 -6.14 -6.60
CA PHE A 43 -5.15 -6.13 -5.41
C PHE A 43 -6.33 -7.10 -5.49
N SER A 44 -6.66 -7.63 -6.67
CA SER A 44 -7.67 -8.69 -6.83
C SER A 44 -7.16 -10.09 -6.49
N LEU A 45 -5.84 -10.25 -6.32
CA LEU A 45 -5.25 -11.55 -6.01
C LEU A 45 -5.59 -11.98 -4.58
N PRO A 46 -5.80 -13.30 -4.33
CA PRO A 46 -5.96 -13.81 -2.97
C PRO A 46 -4.74 -13.47 -2.12
N GLN A 47 -4.94 -12.78 -1.00
CA GLN A 47 -3.89 -12.63 0.00
C GLN A 47 -3.79 -13.93 0.79
N LEU A 48 -2.59 -14.48 0.89
CA LEU A 48 -2.35 -15.60 1.78
C LEU A 48 -2.71 -15.15 3.20
N PRO A 49 -3.50 -15.94 3.96
CA PRO A 49 -3.63 -15.69 5.39
C PRO A 49 -2.21 -15.70 5.96
N VAL A 50 -1.90 -14.68 6.77
CA VAL A 50 -0.63 -14.62 7.49
C VAL A 50 -0.54 -15.92 8.26
N LEU A 51 0.31 -16.83 7.81
CA LEU A 51 0.49 -18.13 8.43
C LEU A 51 0.75 -17.85 9.91
N ASP A 52 -0.18 -18.26 10.79
CA ASP A 52 -0.07 -18.09 12.23
C ASP A 52 1.33 -18.55 12.65
N ARG A 53 2.22 -17.58 12.89
CA ARG A 53 3.58 -17.84 13.35
C ARG A 53 3.45 -18.20 14.83
N VAL A 54 3.18 -19.48 15.06
CA VAL A 54 3.30 -20.15 16.36
C VAL A 54 4.75 -20.12 16.84
#